data_AF-A0A7J3WVT4-F1
#
_entry.id   AF-A0A7J3WVT4-F1
#
_cell.length_a   1.000
_cell.length_b   1.000
_cell.length_c   1.000
_cell.angle_alpha   90.00
_cell.angle_beta   90.00
_cell.angle_gamma   90.00
#
_symmetry.space_group_name_H-M   'P 1'
#
loop_
_entity.id
_entity.type
_entity.pdbx_description
1 polymer ?
#
loop_
_entity_poly.entity_id
_entity_poly.type
_entity_poly.pdbx_seq_one_letter_code
_entity_poly.pdbx_strand_id
1 'polypeptide(L)'
;MGRLKLKPPILYECLNNLAEAILMMGGRAGLILSVILILILASINIYTYVLFSRENLELRNRLLKREDDYYNLAQSYDALRKMYQELQEDYDRLFEENKNLSLTLSEMEFNYNRLYSSYMDVLEANRNLTRALETIANKLVVPSNYTLMGYYDFEDRFIFAYNEEMKQYVYSITNGWDGSWEDFLSDLYKIYERWRNDFTYEFPSPARENLTFIMVGTWWNLETLMGDRYLKEVRNVDVMNMPVVGAQISFRYKRGVCWDYTTVLVSLYYAYYDMVGKELPTGYLSIGLKDRGGHHGCVVIKEKDDRIAIIDWDPITMEDRKITFLPFKEAKMLHERYWNSSISYDGVQWRTHSKPFVVNNFSSEEEFY
;
A
#
# COMPACT_ATOMS: atom_id res chain seq x y z
N MET A 1 30.39 78.67 -32.73
CA MET A 1 30.10 78.64 -34.18
C MET A 1 30.91 79.74 -34.84
N GLY A 2 32.01 79.38 -35.51
CA GLY A 2 32.92 80.32 -36.16
C GLY A 2 32.25 80.98 -37.36
N ARG A 3 32.29 82.31 -37.43
CA ARG A 3 31.91 83.07 -38.63
C ARG A 3 32.90 82.72 -39.73
N LEU A 4 32.46 81.89 -40.69
CA LEU A 4 33.11 81.76 -41.99
C LEU A 4 33.09 83.15 -42.65
N LYS A 5 34.19 83.89 -42.51
CA LYS A 5 34.49 85.04 -43.37
C LYS A 5 34.75 84.48 -44.76
N LEU A 6 33.69 84.39 -45.57
CA LEU A 6 33.83 84.19 -47.01
C LEU A 6 34.66 85.36 -47.54
N LYS A 7 35.92 85.07 -47.93
CA LYS A 7 36.67 85.95 -48.82
C LYS A 7 35.77 86.26 -50.03
N PRO A 8 35.73 87.49 -50.56
CA PRO A 8 35.01 87.75 -51.79
C PRO A 8 35.49 86.73 -52.82
N PRO A 9 34.58 85.96 -53.45
CA PRO A 9 35.02 84.95 -54.39
C PRO A 9 35.71 85.68 -55.53
N ILE A 10 36.77 85.08 -56.06
CA ILE A 10 37.52 85.48 -57.27
C ILE A 10 36.56 85.90 -58.42
N LEU A 11 35.33 85.38 -58.41
CA LEU A 11 34.22 85.75 -59.27
C LEU A 11 33.86 87.26 -59.23
N TYR A 12 33.82 87.90 -58.05
CA TYR A 12 33.41 89.30 -57.91
C TYR A 12 34.48 90.25 -58.48
N GLU A 13 35.75 89.90 -58.31
CA GLU A 13 36.89 90.61 -58.89
C GLU A 13 36.93 90.44 -60.42
N CYS A 14 36.71 89.22 -60.93
CA CYS A 14 36.58 88.96 -62.36
C CYS A 14 35.38 89.67 -63.01
N LEU A 15 34.23 89.75 -62.32
CA LEU A 15 33.02 90.40 -62.83
C LEU A 15 33.16 91.94 -62.84
N ASN A 16 33.82 92.53 -61.86
CA ASN A 16 34.15 93.96 -61.86
C ASN A 16 35.11 94.32 -63.01
N ASN A 17 36.17 93.53 -63.20
CA ASN A 17 37.11 93.74 -64.31
C ASN A 17 36.44 93.57 -65.68
N LEU A 18 35.48 92.64 -65.81
CA LEU A 18 34.70 92.44 -67.03
C LEU A 18 33.72 93.61 -67.28
N ALA A 19 33.09 94.14 -66.22
CA ALA A 19 32.19 95.30 -66.31
C ALA A 19 32.95 96.57 -66.74
N GLU A 20 34.14 96.80 -66.21
CA GLU A 20 35.02 97.91 -66.63
C GLU A 20 35.47 97.76 -68.09
N ALA A 21 35.84 96.56 -68.53
CA ALA A 21 36.20 96.29 -69.92
C ALA A 21 35.02 96.54 -70.90
N ILE A 22 33.78 96.22 -70.49
CA ILE A 22 32.58 96.43 -71.29
C ILE A 22 32.22 97.93 -71.41
N LEU A 23 32.44 98.72 -70.36
CA LEU A 23 32.22 100.17 -70.37
C LEU A 23 33.18 100.92 -71.31
N MET A 24 34.40 100.40 -71.53
CA MET A 24 35.36 100.98 -72.48
C MET A 24 35.06 100.66 -73.95
N MET A 25 34.25 99.63 -74.23
CA MET A 25 33.82 99.25 -75.60
C MET A 25 32.57 100.04 -76.02
N GLY A 26 32.72 101.34 -76.28
CA GLY A 26 31.62 102.19 -76.75
C GLY A 26 30.96 101.68 -78.05
N GLY A 27 29.63 101.79 -78.14
CA GLY A 27 28.83 101.39 -79.31
C GLY A 27 27.92 100.17 -79.08
N ARG A 28 27.35 99.61 -80.16
CA ARG A 28 26.37 98.49 -80.08
C ARG A 28 26.92 97.22 -79.40
N ALA A 29 28.23 96.97 -79.48
CA ALA A 29 28.86 95.79 -78.87
C ALA A 29 28.91 95.85 -77.33
N GLY A 30 29.21 97.02 -76.75
CA GLY A 30 29.21 97.21 -75.29
C GLY A 30 27.81 97.07 -74.68
N LEU A 31 26.77 97.47 -75.42
CA LEU A 31 25.37 97.32 -75.00
C LEU A 31 24.95 95.84 -74.99
N ILE A 32 25.33 95.07 -76.01
CA ILE A 32 25.08 93.61 -76.05
C ILE A 32 25.78 92.89 -74.91
N LEU A 33 27.06 93.21 -74.66
CA LEU A 33 27.83 92.60 -73.57
C LEU A 33 27.30 92.98 -72.18
N SER A 34 26.80 94.20 -72.00
CA SER A 34 26.15 94.62 -70.75
C SER A 34 24.87 93.82 -70.49
N VAL A 35 24.04 93.60 -71.53
CA VAL A 35 22.83 92.77 -71.41
C VAL A 35 23.19 91.33 -71.08
N ILE A 36 24.22 90.76 -71.72
CA ILE A 36 24.70 89.41 -71.41
C ILE A 36 25.20 89.32 -69.96
N LEU A 37 25.96 90.31 -69.48
CA LEU A 37 26.44 90.36 -68.10
C LEU A 37 25.29 90.44 -67.10
N ILE A 38 24.28 91.27 -67.37
CA ILE A 38 23.07 91.37 -66.53
C ILE A 38 22.33 90.03 -66.49
N LEU A 39 22.18 89.35 -67.63
CA LEU A 39 21.54 88.05 -67.70
C LEU A 39 22.33 86.99 -66.92
N ILE A 40 23.66 86.98 -67.02
CA ILE A 40 24.53 86.08 -66.25
C ILE A 40 24.39 86.35 -64.74
N LEU A 41 24.42 87.62 -64.33
CA LEU A 41 24.26 88.00 -62.92
C LEU A 41 22.86 87.62 -62.40
N ALA A 42 21.82 87.84 -63.19
CA ALA A 42 20.46 87.42 -62.86
C ALA A 42 20.35 85.89 -62.74
N SER A 43 20.96 85.13 -63.66
CA SER A 43 21.00 83.67 -63.61
C SER A 43 21.76 83.14 -62.39
N ILE A 44 22.90 83.74 -62.04
CA ILE A 44 23.66 83.40 -60.84
C ILE A 44 22.83 83.68 -59.58
N ASN A 45 22.15 84.82 -59.53
CA ASN A 45 21.33 85.20 -58.38
C ASN A 45 20.13 84.25 -58.21
N ILE A 46 19.43 83.92 -59.31
CA ILE A 46 18.35 82.92 -59.33
C ILE A 46 18.87 81.55 -58.89
N TYR A 47 20.00 81.09 -59.44
CA TYR A 47 20.60 79.80 -59.06
C TYR A 47 20.96 79.75 -57.58
N THR A 48 21.57 80.82 -57.07
CA THR A 48 21.96 80.93 -55.65
C THR A 48 20.73 80.95 -54.74
N TYR A 49 19.67 81.67 -55.13
CA TYR A 49 18.41 81.70 -54.40
C TYR A 49 17.72 80.33 -54.39
N VAL A 50 17.67 79.64 -55.52
CA VAL A 50 17.07 78.29 -55.63
C VAL A 50 17.87 77.27 -54.82
N LEU A 51 19.21 77.31 -54.89
CA LEU A 51 20.09 76.44 -54.11
C LEU A 51 19.88 76.67 -52.60
N PHE A 52 19.91 77.92 -52.16
CA PHE A 52 19.71 78.28 -50.74
C PHE A 52 18.29 77.95 -50.26
N SER A 53 17.28 78.11 -51.12
CA SER A 53 15.90 77.71 -50.83
C SER A 53 15.77 76.20 -50.65
N ARG A 54 16.41 75.42 -51.51
CA ARG A 54 16.45 73.96 -51.41
C ARG A 54 17.15 73.49 -50.13
N GLU A 55 18.32 74.04 -49.81
CA GLU A 55 19.05 73.69 -48.58
C GLU A 55 18.22 74.02 -47.32
N ASN A 56 17.55 75.17 -47.29
CA ASN A 56 16.65 75.53 -46.19
C ASN A 56 15.44 74.60 -46.10
N LEU A 57 14.87 74.16 -47.23
CA LEU A 57 13.77 73.20 -47.24
C LEU A 57 14.22 71.83 -46.73
N GLU A 58 15.40 71.36 -47.16
CA GLU A 58 15.99 70.11 -46.67
C GLU A 58 16.29 70.17 -45.17
N LEU A 59 16.82 71.29 -44.67
CA LEU A 59 17.02 71.53 -43.24
C LEU A 59 15.71 71.51 -42.46
N ARG A 60 14.67 72.19 -42.96
CA ARG A 60 13.33 72.21 -42.33
C ARG A 60 12.73 70.81 -42.25
N ASN A 61 12.83 70.02 -43.31
CA ASN A 61 12.32 68.64 -43.33
C ASN A 61 13.09 67.74 -42.33
N ARG A 62 14.41 67.92 -42.19
CA ARG A 62 15.20 67.21 -41.19
C ARG A 62 14.82 67.59 -39.75
N LEU A 63 14.49 68.86 -39.51
CA LEU A 63 14.04 69.33 -38.20
C LEU A 63 12.66 68.76 -37.84
N LEU A 64 11.69 68.81 -38.77
CA LEU A 64 10.36 68.22 -38.57
C LEU A 64 10.44 66.72 -38.29
N LYS A 65 11.25 65.98 -39.06
CA LYS A 65 11.46 64.55 -38.81
C LYS A 65 12.03 64.29 -37.41
N ARG A 66 12.99 65.11 -36.97
CA ARG A 66 13.57 64.97 -35.63
C ARG A 66 12.56 65.27 -34.52
N GLU A 67 11.69 66.25 -34.74
CA GLU A 67 10.60 66.59 -33.82
C GLU A 67 9.61 65.43 -33.68
N ASP A 68 9.21 64.83 -34.80
CA ASP A 68 8.37 63.61 -34.82
C ASP A 68 9.07 62.44 -34.12
N ASP A 69 10.36 62.22 -34.37
CA ASP A 69 11.15 61.17 -33.71
C ASP A 69 11.23 61.39 -32.18
N TYR A 70 11.40 62.64 -31.73
CA TYR A 70 11.39 62.98 -30.30
C TYR A 70 10.01 62.76 -29.67
N TYR A 71 8.94 63.11 -30.37
CA TYR A 71 7.59 62.91 -29.90
C TYR A 71 7.26 61.41 -29.75
N ASN A 72 7.62 60.59 -30.74
CA ASN A 72 7.45 59.14 -30.69
C ASN A 72 8.29 58.51 -29.56
N LEU A 73 9.51 59.01 -29.33
CA LEU A 73 10.36 58.57 -28.25
C LEU A 73 9.74 58.90 -26.88
N ALA A 74 9.21 60.12 -26.71
CA ALA A 74 8.54 60.52 -25.48
C ALA A 74 7.32 59.62 -25.16
N GLN A 75 6.49 59.34 -26.17
CA GLN A 75 5.36 58.41 -26.00
C GLN A 75 5.82 57.00 -25.61
N SER A 76 6.90 56.52 -26.23
CA SER A 76 7.47 55.19 -25.90
C SER A 76 7.99 55.14 -24.46
N TYR A 77 8.63 56.23 -23.99
CA TYR A 77 9.07 56.35 -22.59
C TYR A 77 7.89 56.38 -21.61
N ASP A 78 6.82 57.10 -21.92
CA ASP A 78 5.62 57.15 -21.08
C ASP A 78 4.93 55.78 -20.99
N ALA A 79 4.84 55.04 -22.11
CA ALA A 79 4.32 53.67 -22.12
C ALA A 79 5.18 52.72 -21.27
N LEU A 80 6.51 52.79 -21.43
CA LEU A 80 7.45 51.98 -20.64
C LEU A 80 7.35 52.30 -19.15
N ARG A 81 7.20 53.58 -18.79
CA ARG A 81 7.02 54.01 -17.40
C ARG A 81 5.76 53.43 -16.79
N LYS A 82 4.63 53.42 -17.51
CA LYS A 82 3.38 52.81 -17.05
C LYS A 82 3.53 51.30 -16.84
N MET A 83 4.10 50.59 -17.82
CA MET A 83 4.39 49.16 -17.70
C MET A 83 5.28 48.85 -16.50
N TYR A 84 6.28 49.69 -16.22
CA TYR A 84 7.14 49.52 -15.05
C TYR A 84 6.37 49.71 -13.73
N GLN A 85 5.45 50.67 -13.67
CA GLN A 85 4.60 50.89 -12.50
C GLN A 85 3.67 49.70 -12.26
N GLU A 86 3.01 49.20 -13.30
CA GLU A 86 2.15 48.01 -13.23
C GLU A 86 2.94 46.77 -12.77
N LEU A 87 4.15 46.57 -13.32
CA LEU A 87 5.02 45.46 -12.92
C LEU A 87 5.46 45.57 -11.45
N GLN A 88 5.72 46.78 -10.96
CA GLN A 88 6.06 47.00 -9.55
C GLN A 88 4.87 46.68 -8.64
N GLU A 89 3.66 47.10 -9.01
CA GLU A 89 2.44 46.78 -8.24
C GLU A 89 2.16 45.27 -8.21
N ASP A 90 2.33 44.58 -9.33
CA ASP A 90 2.21 43.13 -9.40
C ASP A 90 3.27 42.42 -8.56
N TYR A 91 4.52 42.90 -8.58
CA TYR A 91 5.58 42.38 -7.74
C TYR A 91 5.27 42.54 -6.24
N ASP A 92 4.83 43.72 -5.83
CA ASP A 92 4.50 44.01 -4.43
C ASP A 92 3.32 43.13 -3.95
N ARG A 93 2.33 42.89 -4.82
CA ARG A 93 1.22 41.95 -4.54
C ARG A 93 1.72 40.52 -4.33
N LEU A 94 2.52 40.00 -5.27
CA LEU A 94 3.07 38.65 -5.19
C LEU A 94 3.98 38.48 -3.96
N PHE A 95 4.72 39.53 -3.59
CA PHE A 95 5.57 39.52 -2.41
C PHE A 95 4.75 39.33 -1.12
N GLU A 96 3.64 40.06 -0.96
CA GLU A 96 2.76 39.91 0.22
C GLU A 96 2.00 38.57 0.20
N GLU A 97 1.58 38.09 -0.96
CA GLU A 97 0.98 36.74 -1.10
C GLU A 97 1.97 35.65 -0.66
N ASN A 98 3.22 35.71 -1.11
CA ASN A 98 4.27 34.76 -0.74
C ASN A 98 4.59 34.80 0.76
N LYS A 99 4.61 36.01 1.34
CA LYS A 99 4.80 36.20 2.78
C LYS A 99 3.65 35.59 3.60
N ASN A 100 2.41 35.76 3.15
CA ASN A 100 1.25 35.14 3.80
C ASN A 100 1.29 33.62 3.70
N LEU A 101 1.65 33.07 2.53
CA LEU A 101 1.85 31.62 2.36
C LEU A 101 2.92 31.07 3.30
N SER A 102 4.03 31.80 3.46
CA SER A 102 5.10 31.41 4.39
C SER A 102 4.61 31.37 5.85
N LEU A 103 3.73 32.29 6.26
CA LEU A 103 3.15 32.28 7.60
C LEU A 103 2.19 31.10 7.79
N THR A 104 1.31 30.85 6.81
CA THR A 104 0.39 29.70 6.85
C THR A 104 1.15 28.38 6.91
N LEU A 105 2.24 28.24 6.14
CA LEU A 105 3.06 27.03 6.15
C LEU A 105 3.71 26.82 7.53
N SER A 106 4.24 27.87 8.15
CA SER A 106 4.80 27.80 9.51
C SER A 106 3.74 27.41 10.56
N GLU A 107 2.52 27.93 10.44
CA GLU A 107 1.41 27.55 11.33
C GLU A 107 1.00 26.08 11.13
N MET A 108 0.96 25.60 9.88
CA MET A 108 0.70 24.20 9.58
C MET A 108 1.77 23.28 10.14
N GLU A 109 3.06 23.65 10.02
CA GLU A 109 4.18 22.90 10.61
C GLU A 109 4.08 22.85 12.14
N PHE A 110 3.75 23.97 12.78
CA PHE A 110 3.53 24.02 14.22
C PHE A 110 2.38 23.10 14.66
N ASN A 111 1.25 23.18 13.96
CA ASN A 111 0.08 22.35 14.26
C ASN A 111 0.35 20.86 14.02
N TYR A 112 1.07 20.52 12.95
CA TYR A 112 1.51 19.16 12.66
C TYR A 112 2.39 18.60 13.78
N ASN A 113 3.41 19.36 14.20
CA ASN A 113 4.30 18.94 15.28
C ASN A 113 3.55 18.73 16.60
N ARG A 114 2.60 19.61 16.93
CA ARG A 114 1.75 19.45 18.12
C ARG A 114 0.90 18.17 18.03
N LEU A 115 0.27 17.93 16.89
CA LEU A 115 -0.54 16.73 16.67
C LEU A 115 0.30 15.45 16.76
N TYR A 116 1.50 15.46 16.18
CA TYR A 116 2.45 14.35 16.23
C TYR A 116 2.88 14.04 17.66
N SER A 117 3.19 15.05 18.47
CA SER A 117 3.49 14.85 19.90
C SER A 117 2.32 14.23 20.65
N SER A 118 1.09 14.75 20.46
CA SER A 118 -0.11 14.15 21.09
C SER A 118 -0.36 12.72 20.63
N TYR A 119 -0.09 12.39 19.37
CA TYR A 119 -0.16 11.03 18.87
C TYR A 119 0.83 10.10 19.60
N MET A 120 2.08 10.55 19.78
CA MET A 120 3.10 9.79 20.50
C MET A 120 2.72 9.55 21.97
N ASP A 121 2.16 10.55 22.64
CA ASP A 121 1.68 10.42 24.03
C ASP A 121 0.58 9.36 24.15
N VAL A 122 -0.38 9.36 23.22
CA VAL A 122 -1.47 8.36 23.18
C VAL A 122 -0.94 6.97 22.88
N LEU A 123 0.01 6.85 21.94
CA LEU A 123 0.65 5.58 21.60
C LEU A 123 1.40 5.00 22.82
N GLU A 124 2.11 5.84 23.57
CA GLU A 124 2.77 5.41 24.80
C GLU A 124 1.78 4.99 25.89
N ALA A 125 0.70 5.76 26.10
CA ALA A 125 -0.38 5.39 27.01
C ALA A 125 -1.01 4.04 26.63
N ASN A 126 -1.21 3.77 25.33
CA ASN A 126 -1.74 2.50 24.84
C ASN A 126 -0.77 1.33 25.08
N ARG A 127 0.54 1.54 24.84
CA ARG A 127 1.58 0.55 25.17
C ARG A 127 1.60 0.26 26.67
N ASN A 128 1.47 1.28 27.51
CA ASN A 128 1.41 1.11 28.97
C ASN A 128 0.16 0.35 29.41
N LEU A 129 -1.00 0.65 28.83
CA LEU A 129 -2.24 -0.09 29.07
C LEU A 129 -2.10 -1.56 28.69
N THR A 130 -1.53 -1.84 27.50
CA THR A 130 -1.26 -3.21 27.05
C THR A 130 -0.39 -3.98 28.04
N ARG A 131 0.74 -3.39 28.48
CA ARG A 131 1.61 -4.00 29.51
C ARG A 131 0.90 -4.22 30.84
N ALA A 132 0.06 -3.27 31.27
CA ALA A 132 -0.70 -3.39 32.50
C ALA A 132 -1.73 -4.53 32.41
N LEU A 133 -2.39 -4.67 31.27
CA LEU A 133 -3.32 -5.76 30.99
C LEU A 133 -2.61 -7.10 30.91
N GLU A 134 -1.45 -7.19 30.27
CA GLU A 134 -0.59 -8.39 30.30
C GLU A 134 -0.16 -8.74 31.73
N THR A 135 0.21 -7.73 32.52
CA THR A 135 0.59 -7.93 33.93
C THR A 135 -0.59 -8.41 34.77
N ILE A 136 -1.78 -7.82 34.57
CA ILE A 136 -3.02 -8.23 35.25
C ILE A 136 -3.39 -9.64 34.82
N ALA A 137 -3.32 -9.96 33.54
CA ALA A 137 -3.51 -11.31 33.02
C ALA A 137 -2.55 -12.29 33.70
N ASN A 138 -1.26 -11.96 33.76
CA ASN A 138 -0.23 -12.76 34.44
C ASN A 138 -0.40 -12.85 35.96
N LYS A 139 -1.04 -11.87 36.61
CA LYS A 139 -1.28 -11.83 38.08
C LYS A 139 -2.64 -12.40 38.49
N LEU A 140 -3.64 -12.35 37.60
CA LEU A 140 -4.92 -13.05 37.68
C LEU A 140 -4.77 -14.54 37.37
N VAL A 141 -3.55 -15.08 37.54
CA VAL A 141 -3.31 -16.47 37.90
C VAL A 141 -3.98 -16.73 39.26
N VAL A 142 -5.31 -16.75 39.22
CA VAL A 142 -6.15 -17.53 40.11
C VAL A 142 -5.60 -18.95 40.02
N PRO A 143 -5.33 -19.63 41.14
CA PRO A 143 -4.67 -20.91 41.15
C PRO A 143 -5.60 -22.01 40.59
N SER A 144 -5.72 -22.09 39.25
CA SER A 144 -6.06 -23.28 38.43
C SER A 144 -6.03 -22.94 36.91
N ASN A 145 -4.82 -22.97 36.34
CA ASN A 145 -4.40 -23.45 35.00
C ASN A 145 -5.13 -23.19 33.65
N TYR A 146 -6.29 -22.52 33.53
CA TYR A 146 -7.06 -22.60 32.26
C TYR A 146 -7.38 -21.28 31.54
N THR A 147 -7.01 -20.12 32.09
CA THR A 147 -7.70 -18.86 31.76
C THR A 147 -7.01 -17.94 30.73
N LEU A 148 -5.75 -18.17 30.36
CA LEU A 148 -5.00 -17.33 29.41
C LEU A 148 -4.21 -18.14 28.40
N MET A 149 -4.80 -19.25 27.98
CA MET A 149 -4.18 -20.16 27.05
C MET A 149 -4.55 -19.74 25.63
N GLY A 150 -3.56 -19.62 24.74
CA GLY A 150 -3.87 -19.49 23.31
C GLY A 150 -4.73 -20.65 22.87
N TYR A 151 -5.60 -20.45 21.87
CA TYR A 151 -6.52 -21.49 21.38
C TYR A 151 -5.79 -22.81 21.06
N TYR A 152 -4.58 -22.72 20.51
CA TYR A 152 -3.69 -23.86 20.23
C TYR A 152 -3.23 -24.61 21.47
N ASP A 153 -2.67 -23.87 22.42
CA ASP A 153 -2.23 -24.45 23.69
C ASP A 153 -3.41 -25.12 24.41
N PHE A 154 -4.62 -24.58 24.25
CA PHE A 154 -5.83 -25.18 24.78
C PHE A 154 -6.17 -26.51 24.10
N GLU A 155 -6.20 -26.58 22.77
CA GLU A 155 -6.48 -27.84 22.07
C GLU A 155 -5.45 -28.93 22.42
N ASP A 156 -4.17 -28.59 22.44
CA ASP A 156 -3.09 -29.53 22.75
C ASP A 156 -3.15 -30.04 24.19
N ARG A 157 -3.54 -29.19 25.15
CA ARG A 157 -3.58 -29.57 26.56
C ARG A 157 -4.90 -30.21 26.99
N PHE A 158 -5.98 -29.99 26.26
CA PHE A 158 -7.31 -30.45 26.68
C PHE A 158 -8.05 -31.30 25.66
N ILE A 159 -8.03 -30.93 24.38
CA ILE A 159 -8.81 -31.63 23.35
C ILE A 159 -8.06 -32.88 22.89
N PHE A 160 -6.82 -32.74 22.41
CA PHE A 160 -6.02 -33.84 21.86
C PHE A 160 -4.97 -34.39 22.83
N ALA A 161 -4.98 -33.94 24.09
CA ALA A 161 -4.11 -34.47 25.10
C ALA A 161 -4.40 -35.95 25.35
N TYR A 162 -3.37 -36.78 25.34
CA TYR A 162 -3.43 -38.17 25.78
C TYR A 162 -2.65 -38.32 27.10
N ASN A 163 -2.91 -39.41 27.83
CA ASN A 163 -2.24 -39.71 29.11
C ASN A 163 -1.51 -41.07 29.05
N GLU A 164 -0.87 -41.47 30.16
CA GLU A 164 -0.14 -42.75 30.24
C GLU A 164 -1.05 -43.98 30.04
N GLU A 165 -2.32 -43.91 30.44
CA GLU A 165 -3.29 -44.99 30.20
C GLU A 165 -3.52 -45.20 28.69
N MET A 166 -3.68 -44.11 27.93
CA MET A 166 -3.82 -44.15 26.48
C MET A 166 -2.54 -44.64 25.79
N LYS A 167 -1.35 -44.27 26.28
CA LYS A 167 -0.08 -44.83 25.77
C LYS A 167 0.02 -46.34 25.99
N GLN A 168 -0.33 -46.81 27.19
CA GLN A 168 -0.35 -48.24 27.49
C GLN A 168 -1.35 -48.99 26.61
N TYR A 169 -2.52 -48.38 26.37
CA TYR A 169 -3.50 -48.92 25.44
C TYR A 169 -2.92 -49.10 24.03
N VAL A 170 -2.31 -48.05 23.46
CA VAL A 170 -1.62 -48.12 22.17
C VAL A 170 -0.54 -49.21 22.17
N TYR A 171 0.33 -49.23 23.17
CA TYR A 171 1.40 -50.23 23.29
C TYR A 171 0.86 -51.66 23.31
N SER A 172 -0.25 -51.90 24.03
CA SER A 172 -0.87 -53.23 24.11
C SER A 172 -1.44 -53.73 22.78
N ILE A 173 -1.67 -52.82 21.82
CA ILE A 173 -2.23 -53.12 20.50
C ILE A 173 -1.11 -53.34 19.48
N THR A 174 -0.11 -52.45 19.50
CA THR A 174 0.97 -52.46 18.51
C THR A 174 2.10 -53.41 18.88
N ASN A 175 2.33 -53.62 20.18
CA ASN A 175 3.50 -54.33 20.72
C ASN A 175 4.84 -53.64 20.35
N GLY A 176 4.79 -52.33 20.07
CA GLY A 176 5.92 -51.53 19.61
C GLY A 176 6.13 -51.56 18.10
N TRP A 177 6.90 -50.59 17.60
CA TRP A 177 7.21 -50.45 16.17
C TRP A 177 8.49 -51.21 15.81
N ASP A 178 8.45 -52.00 14.74
CA ASP A 178 9.59 -52.79 14.26
C ASP A 178 10.61 -52.00 13.42
N GLY A 179 10.30 -50.74 13.10
CA GLY A 179 11.14 -49.83 12.30
C GLY A 179 10.77 -49.75 10.82
N SER A 180 9.89 -50.62 10.32
CA SER A 180 9.45 -50.63 8.92
C SER A 180 8.27 -49.69 8.67
N TRP A 181 8.11 -49.23 7.42
CA TRP A 181 6.97 -48.38 7.06
C TRP A 181 5.67 -49.17 7.03
N GLU A 182 5.74 -50.41 6.59
CA GLU A 182 4.61 -51.32 6.51
C GLU A 182 4.03 -51.64 7.89
N ASP A 183 4.89 -51.82 8.90
CA ASP A 183 4.45 -52.01 10.28
C ASP A 183 3.85 -50.73 10.85
N PHE A 184 4.45 -49.57 10.58
CA PHE A 184 3.88 -48.28 10.99
C PHE A 184 2.45 -48.08 10.48
N LEU A 185 2.19 -48.35 9.20
CA LEU A 185 0.83 -48.27 8.63
C LEU A 185 -0.11 -49.36 9.13
N SER A 186 0.42 -50.56 9.41
CA SER A 186 -0.34 -51.64 10.02
C SER A 186 -0.75 -51.29 11.45
N ASP A 187 0.13 -50.67 12.23
CA ASP A 187 -0.13 -50.25 13.59
C ASP A 187 -1.21 -49.18 13.67
N LEU A 188 -1.17 -48.17 12.78
CA LEU A 188 -2.27 -47.20 12.68
C LEU A 188 -3.60 -47.89 12.44
N TYR A 189 -3.63 -48.88 11.54
CA TYR A 189 -4.83 -49.67 11.31
C TYR A 189 -5.25 -50.47 12.56
N LYS A 190 -4.33 -51.16 13.26
CA LYS A 190 -4.63 -51.93 14.47
C LYS A 190 -5.22 -51.02 15.57
N ILE A 191 -4.67 -49.81 15.74
CA ILE A 191 -5.17 -48.81 16.70
C ILE A 191 -6.59 -48.41 16.34
N TYR A 192 -6.84 -48.04 15.07
CA TYR A 192 -8.18 -47.74 14.58
C TYR A 192 -9.17 -48.90 14.82
N GLU A 193 -8.81 -50.10 14.37
CA GLU A 193 -9.68 -51.29 14.44
C GLU A 193 -10.04 -51.59 15.90
N ARG A 194 -9.05 -51.50 16.79
CA ARG A 194 -9.28 -51.75 18.20
C ARG A 194 -10.13 -50.65 18.85
N TRP A 195 -9.86 -49.37 18.56
CA TRP A 195 -10.63 -48.27 19.10
C TRP A 195 -12.09 -48.31 18.65
N ARG A 196 -12.33 -48.58 17.35
CA ARG A 196 -13.67 -48.77 16.79
C ARG A 196 -14.46 -49.87 17.48
N ASN A 197 -13.81 -50.98 17.83
CA ASN A 197 -14.46 -52.10 18.51
C ASN A 197 -14.73 -51.82 19.99
N ASP A 198 -13.88 -51.02 20.63
CA ASP A 198 -14.00 -50.65 22.03
C ASP A 198 -15.00 -49.49 22.25
N PHE A 199 -15.27 -48.67 21.21
CA PHE A 199 -16.09 -47.47 21.30
C PHE A 199 -17.56 -47.73 20.95
N THR A 200 -18.47 -47.16 21.74
CA THR A 200 -19.93 -47.23 21.50
C THR A 200 -20.47 -45.88 21.01
N TYR A 201 -21.04 -45.85 19.81
CA TYR A 201 -21.69 -44.64 19.31
C TYR A 201 -23.00 -44.38 20.08
N GLU A 202 -23.09 -43.23 20.74
CA GLU A 202 -24.22 -42.84 21.60
C GLU A 202 -24.48 -41.34 21.48
N PHE A 203 -25.75 -40.97 21.24
CA PHE A 203 -26.20 -39.57 21.20
C PHE A 203 -27.31 -39.34 22.23
N PRO A 204 -27.21 -38.31 23.11
CA PRO A 204 -26.11 -37.36 23.22
C PRO A 204 -24.86 -37.96 23.87
N SER A 205 -23.68 -37.38 23.62
CA SER A 205 -22.45 -37.82 24.29
C SER A 205 -22.55 -37.64 25.82
N PRO A 206 -22.23 -38.66 26.61
CA PRO A 206 -22.29 -38.60 28.07
C PRO A 206 -21.06 -37.95 28.71
N ALA A 207 -19.98 -37.75 27.94
CA ALA A 207 -18.71 -37.22 28.42
C ALA A 207 -18.70 -35.69 28.36
N ARG A 208 -18.78 -35.01 29.51
CA ARG A 208 -18.57 -33.55 29.62
C ARG A 208 -17.90 -33.20 30.94
N GLU A 209 -16.79 -32.50 30.87
CA GLU A 209 -16.25 -31.76 32.02
C GLU A 209 -16.57 -30.28 31.85
N ASN A 210 -17.09 -29.63 32.89
CA ASN A 210 -17.27 -28.19 32.88
C ASN A 210 -15.96 -27.54 33.34
N LEU A 211 -15.23 -26.96 32.40
CA LEU A 211 -14.06 -26.14 32.72
C LEU A 211 -14.50 -24.68 32.82
N THR A 212 -14.13 -24.03 33.92
CA THR A 212 -14.34 -22.59 34.10
C THR A 212 -13.23 -21.84 33.41
N PHE A 213 -13.58 -21.06 32.39
CA PHE A 213 -12.71 -20.13 31.70
C PHE A 213 -13.01 -18.71 32.14
N ILE A 214 -11.98 -17.90 32.21
CA ILE A 214 -12.09 -16.44 32.20
C ILE A 214 -11.68 -16.06 30.78
N MET A 215 -12.64 -15.95 29.89
CA MET A 215 -12.41 -15.34 28.59
C MET A 215 -12.20 -13.85 28.82
N VAL A 216 -10.94 -13.43 28.83
CA VAL A 216 -10.64 -12.03 28.57
C VAL A 216 -10.85 -11.83 27.07
N GLY A 217 -11.97 -11.21 26.74
CA GLY A 217 -12.49 -11.11 25.39
C GLY A 217 -11.47 -10.55 24.42
N THR A 218 -11.64 -10.94 23.17
CA THR A 218 -10.73 -10.68 22.06
C THR A 218 -10.21 -9.25 22.06
N TRP A 219 -8.92 -9.11 22.32
CA TRP A 219 -8.19 -7.85 22.19
C TRP A 219 -7.75 -7.72 20.74
N TRP A 220 -8.28 -6.71 20.05
CA TRP A 220 -7.92 -6.46 18.66
C TRP A 220 -6.87 -5.36 18.63
N ASN A 221 -5.71 -5.68 18.08
CA ASN A 221 -4.77 -4.65 17.66
C ASN A 221 -5.16 -4.17 16.27
N LEU A 222 -5.32 -2.87 16.10
CA LEU A 222 -5.39 -2.25 14.77
C LEU A 222 -4.07 -1.59 14.45
N GLU A 223 -3.79 -1.49 13.16
CA GLU A 223 -2.66 -0.74 12.64
C GLU A 223 -3.12 0.67 12.26
N THR A 224 -2.39 1.68 12.69
CA THR A 224 -2.63 3.06 12.25
C THR A 224 -2.13 3.24 10.81
N LEU A 225 -2.51 4.36 10.18
CA LEU A 225 -1.94 4.73 8.87
C LEU A 225 -0.41 4.95 8.92
N MET A 226 0.19 5.04 10.10
CA MET A 226 1.64 5.15 10.31
C MET A 226 2.32 3.80 10.58
N GLY A 227 1.57 2.69 10.56
CA GLY A 227 2.09 1.33 10.79
C GLY A 227 2.17 0.93 12.27
N ASP A 228 1.75 1.80 13.19
CA ASP A 228 1.78 1.47 14.61
C ASP A 228 0.59 0.60 15.01
N ARG A 229 0.85 -0.43 15.81
CA ARG A 229 -0.21 -1.26 16.41
C ARG A 229 -0.71 -0.64 17.71
N TYR A 230 -2.04 -0.50 17.84
CA TYR A 230 -2.68 -0.05 19.07
C TYR A 230 -3.85 -0.96 19.46
N LEU A 231 -4.05 -1.11 20.76
CA LEU A 231 -5.18 -1.84 21.33
C LEU A 231 -6.46 -1.02 21.06
N LYS A 232 -7.35 -1.55 20.20
CA LYS A 232 -8.60 -0.88 19.83
C LYS A 232 -9.66 -1.01 20.91
N GLU A 233 -9.83 -2.21 21.44
CA GLU A 233 -10.92 -2.52 22.35
C GLU A 233 -10.66 -3.80 23.15
N VAL A 234 -11.13 -3.80 24.40
CA VAL A 234 -11.28 -5.01 25.23
C VAL A 234 -12.78 -5.19 25.46
N ARG A 235 -13.43 -5.98 24.60
CA ARG A 235 -14.85 -6.30 24.78
C ARG A 235 -14.95 -7.52 25.68
N ASN A 236 -15.37 -7.28 26.91
CA ASN A 236 -15.83 -8.27 27.89
C ASN A 236 -14.71 -9.08 28.58
N VAL A 237 -14.79 -9.18 29.90
CA VAL A 237 -14.13 -10.24 30.66
C VAL A 237 -15.27 -11.15 31.12
N ASP A 238 -15.44 -12.27 30.44
CA ASP A 238 -16.52 -13.21 30.73
C ASP A 238 -15.95 -14.44 31.45
N VAL A 239 -16.56 -14.79 32.58
CA VAL A 239 -16.32 -16.09 33.21
C VAL A 239 -17.32 -17.08 32.61
N MET A 240 -16.84 -17.98 31.76
CA MET A 240 -17.68 -18.96 31.07
C MET A 240 -17.32 -20.37 31.52
N ASN A 241 -18.32 -21.14 31.92
CA ASN A 241 -18.16 -22.59 32.08
C ASN A 241 -18.38 -23.24 30.73
N MET A 242 -17.30 -23.69 30.09
CA MET A 242 -17.39 -24.38 28.81
C MET A 242 -17.37 -25.89 29.07
N PRO A 243 -18.38 -26.66 28.59
CA PRO A 243 -18.28 -28.10 28.57
C PRO A 243 -17.17 -28.48 27.58
N VAL A 244 -16.08 -29.04 28.09
CA VAL A 244 -14.96 -29.52 27.27
C VAL A 244 -15.05 -31.03 27.15
N VAL A 245 -14.96 -31.49 25.90
CA VAL A 245 -14.97 -32.90 25.54
C VAL A 245 -13.62 -33.22 24.91
N GLY A 246 -12.68 -33.61 25.77
CA GLY A 246 -11.33 -33.96 25.39
C GLY A 246 -11.12 -35.47 25.27
N ALA A 247 -10.07 -35.86 24.55
CA ALA A 247 -9.73 -37.25 24.29
C ALA A 247 -9.63 -38.09 25.58
N GLN A 248 -9.02 -37.59 26.65
CA GLN A 248 -8.87 -38.35 27.89
C GLN A 248 -10.23 -38.71 28.52
N ILE A 249 -11.17 -37.77 28.49
CA ILE A 249 -12.51 -37.95 29.04
C ILE A 249 -13.26 -38.96 28.17
N SER A 250 -13.33 -38.72 26.86
CA SER A 250 -14.02 -39.59 25.91
C SER A 250 -13.42 -41.01 25.88
N PHE A 251 -12.10 -41.14 26.04
CA PHE A 251 -11.40 -42.43 26.14
C PHE A 251 -11.83 -43.22 27.38
N ARG A 252 -12.00 -42.56 28.53
CA ARG A 252 -12.46 -43.20 29.78
C ARG A 252 -13.88 -43.76 29.65
N TYR A 253 -14.78 -43.01 29.00
CA TYR A 253 -16.17 -43.43 28.82
C TYR A 253 -16.35 -44.46 27.70
N LYS A 254 -15.47 -44.46 26.70
CA LYS A 254 -15.52 -45.29 25.48
C LYS A 254 -16.86 -45.22 24.75
N ARG A 255 -17.51 -44.07 24.80
CA ARG A 255 -18.82 -43.85 24.18
C ARG A 255 -19.05 -42.38 23.89
N GLY A 256 -19.85 -42.08 22.87
CA GLY A 256 -20.16 -40.72 22.46
C GLY A 256 -20.46 -40.60 20.97
N VAL A 257 -20.24 -39.42 20.41
CA VAL A 257 -20.57 -39.11 19.01
C VAL A 257 -19.31 -39.07 18.14
N CYS A 258 -19.45 -38.66 16.87
CA CYS A 258 -18.33 -38.53 15.94
C CYS A 258 -17.19 -37.64 16.46
N TRP A 259 -17.49 -36.58 17.22
CA TRP A 259 -16.49 -35.77 17.92
C TRP A 259 -15.64 -36.60 18.89
N ASP A 260 -16.28 -37.34 19.81
CA ASP A 260 -15.61 -38.15 20.82
C ASP A 260 -14.73 -39.23 20.18
N TYR A 261 -15.30 -39.94 19.21
CA TYR A 261 -14.61 -41.02 18.51
C TYR A 261 -13.34 -40.52 17.82
N THR A 262 -13.48 -39.45 17.04
CA THR A 262 -12.41 -38.88 16.21
C THR A 262 -11.32 -38.25 17.07
N THR A 263 -11.70 -37.48 18.09
CA THR A 263 -10.77 -36.80 18.99
C THR A 263 -9.88 -37.80 19.74
N VAL A 264 -10.46 -38.91 20.19
CA VAL A 264 -9.69 -39.99 20.83
C VAL A 264 -8.78 -40.67 19.81
N LEU A 265 -9.27 -41.02 18.62
CA LEU A 265 -8.46 -41.72 17.63
C LEU A 265 -7.25 -40.89 17.20
N VAL A 266 -7.45 -39.59 16.94
CA VAL A 266 -6.37 -38.62 16.69
C VAL A 266 -5.34 -38.63 17.82
N SER A 267 -5.80 -38.64 19.07
CA SER A 267 -4.93 -38.63 20.25
C SER A 267 -4.18 -39.95 20.47
N LEU A 268 -4.78 -41.08 20.10
CA LEU A 268 -4.13 -42.39 20.11
C LEU A 268 -3.02 -42.47 19.05
N TYR A 269 -3.24 -41.90 17.86
CA TYR A 269 -2.18 -41.78 16.85
C TYR A 269 -1.04 -40.90 17.34
N TYR A 270 -1.33 -39.79 18.01
CA TYR A 270 -0.27 -38.99 18.62
C TYR A 270 0.51 -39.72 19.70
N ALA A 271 -0.17 -40.47 20.57
CA ALA A 271 0.51 -41.30 21.55
C ALA A 271 1.46 -42.30 20.86
N TYR A 272 1.01 -42.92 19.76
CA TYR A 272 1.84 -43.80 18.95
C TYR A 272 3.04 -43.07 18.32
N TYR A 273 2.82 -41.92 17.68
CA TYR A 273 3.88 -41.12 17.05
C TYR A 273 4.99 -40.73 18.03
N ASP A 274 4.59 -40.29 19.23
CA ASP A 274 5.52 -39.92 20.30
C ASP A 274 6.27 -41.14 20.86
N MET A 275 5.65 -42.33 20.87
CA MET A 275 6.33 -43.58 21.26
C MET A 275 7.38 -44.03 20.24
N VAL A 276 7.12 -43.84 18.95
CA VAL A 276 7.99 -44.32 17.86
C VAL A 276 8.99 -43.29 17.36
N GLY A 277 8.84 -42.02 17.76
CA GLY A 277 9.67 -40.92 17.30
C GLY A 277 9.45 -40.54 15.83
N LYS A 278 8.25 -40.79 15.30
CA LYS A 278 7.87 -40.52 13.91
C LYS A 278 6.45 -39.97 13.85
N GLU A 279 6.27 -38.84 13.17
CA GLU A 279 4.99 -38.13 13.11
C GLU A 279 4.50 -37.99 11.67
N LEU A 280 3.18 -38.08 11.48
CA LEU A 280 2.47 -37.61 10.30
C LEU A 280 1.50 -36.50 10.70
N PRO A 281 1.35 -35.43 9.90
CA PRO A 281 0.29 -34.46 10.11
C PRO A 281 -1.05 -35.19 10.15
N THR A 282 -1.68 -35.15 11.32
CA THR A 282 -2.92 -35.84 11.62
C THR A 282 -3.89 -34.81 12.20
N GLY A 283 -5.19 -34.99 12.01
CA GLY A 283 -6.14 -34.01 12.50
C GLY A 283 -7.57 -34.49 12.52
N TYR A 284 -8.39 -33.74 13.25
CA TYR A 284 -9.84 -33.82 13.17
C TYR A 284 -10.31 -33.08 11.92
N LEU A 285 -11.02 -33.76 11.03
CA LEU A 285 -11.63 -33.21 9.83
C LEU A 285 -13.12 -33.04 10.04
N SER A 286 -13.57 -31.79 10.04
CA SER A 286 -14.99 -31.43 10.07
C SER A 286 -15.57 -31.48 8.67
N ILE A 287 -16.70 -32.16 8.50
CA ILE A 287 -17.40 -32.25 7.22
C ILE A 287 -18.86 -31.83 7.34
N GLY A 288 -19.37 -31.24 6.26
CA GLY A 288 -20.79 -30.96 6.04
C GLY A 288 -21.37 -31.92 5.03
N LEU A 289 -22.44 -32.62 5.40
CA LEU A 289 -23.15 -33.56 4.53
C LEU A 289 -24.31 -32.83 3.84
N LYS A 290 -24.08 -32.32 2.62
CA LYS A 290 -25.04 -31.42 1.95
C LYS A 290 -26.40 -32.06 1.69
N ASP A 291 -26.41 -33.31 1.24
CA ASP A 291 -27.64 -33.98 0.79
C ASP A 291 -28.42 -34.62 1.95
N ARG A 292 -27.73 -34.94 3.05
CA ARG A 292 -28.34 -35.52 4.26
C ARG A 292 -28.68 -34.48 5.33
N GLY A 293 -28.03 -33.31 5.28
CA GLY A 293 -28.01 -32.33 6.35
C GLY A 293 -27.18 -32.80 7.55
N GLY A 294 -26.48 -31.86 8.17
CA GLY A 294 -25.70 -32.09 9.39
C GLY A 294 -24.19 -32.04 9.19
N HIS A 295 -23.49 -31.97 10.31
CA HIS A 295 -22.03 -31.99 10.38
C HIS A 295 -21.55 -33.31 10.98
N HIS A 296 -20.38 -33.76 10.52
CA HIS A 296 -19.75 -34.98 10.98
C HIS A 296 -18.23 -34.77 11.17
N GLY A 297 -17.61 -35.64 11.96
CA GLY A 297 -16.18 -35.60 12.27
C GLY A 297 -15.51 -36.91 11.89
N CYS A 298 -14.34 -36.81 11.24
CA CYS A 298 -13.52 -37.95 10.86
C CYS A 298 -12.02 -37.59 10.99
N VAL A 299 -11.14 -38.58 10.94
CA VAL A 299 -9.69 -38.36 11.01
C VAL A 299 -9.12 -38.16 9.61
N VAL A 300 -8.21 -37.19 9.47
CA VAL A 300 -7.37 -37.05 8.28
C VAL A 300 -5.91 -37.19 8.65
N ILE A 301 -5.16 -37.87 7.79
CA ILE A 301 -3.70 -38.03 7.90
C ILE A 301 -3.10 -37.60 6.56
N LYS A 302 -2.10 -36.72 6.58
CA LYS A 302 -1.40 -36.24 5.38
C LYS A 302 -0.03 -36.91 5.28
N GLU A 303 0.30 -37.40 4.08
CA GLU A 303 1.63 -37.87 3.70
C GLU A 303 2.33 -36.81 2.81
N LYS A 304 3.58 -37.06 2.42
CA LYS A 304 4.27 -36.29 1.37
C LYS A 304 3.48 -36.30 0.06
N ASP A 305 3.80 -35.32 -0.79
CA ASP A 305 3.19 -35.15 -2.11
C ASP A 305 1.66 -35.08 -2.06
N ASP A 306 1.15 -34.47 -0.99
CA ASP A 306 -0.24 -34.05 -0.92
C ASP A 306 -1.24 -35.23 -0.94
N ARG A 307 -0.78 -36.43 -0.59
CA ARG A 307 -1.64 -37.61 -0.43
C ARG A 307 -2.25 -37.63 0.96
N ILE A 308 -3.51 -38.07 1.06
CA ILE A 308 -4.23 -38.15 2.31
C ILE A 308 -4.85 -39.52 2.56
N ALA A 309 -4.98 -39.84 3.83
CA ALA A 309 -5.83 -40.91 4.32
C ALA A 309 -6.99 -40.31 5.11
N ILE A 310 -8.20 -40.82 4.91
CA ILE A 310 -9.41 -40.44 5.64
C ILE A 310 -9.93 -41.66 6.38
N ILE A 311 -10.14 -41.50 7.68
CA ILE A 311 -10.65 -42.55 8.56
C ILE A 311 -11.91 -42.01 9.25
N ASP A 312 -13.06 -42.51 8.81
CA ASP A 312 -14.35 -42.28 9.46
C ASP A 312 -14.63 -43.45 10.43
N TRP A 313 -15.90 -43.77 10.69
CA TRP A 313 -16.29 -44.97 11.41
C TRP A 313 -15.72 -46.24 10.75
N ASP A 314 -15.82 -46.29 9.42
CA ASP A 314 -15.06 -47.22 8.58
C ASP A 314 -13.97 -46.43 7.82
N PRO A 315 -12.79 -47.02 7.57
CA PRO A 315 -11.70 -46.30 6.96
C PRO A 315 -11.97 -46.16 5.47
N ILE A 316 -11.95 -44.93 4.96
CA ILE A 316 -12.27 -44.64 3.56
C ILE A 316 -11.09 -45.01 2.65
N THR A 317 -9.88 -44.81 3.15
CA THR A 317 -8.62 -45.05 2.43
C THR A 317 -7.85 -46.19 3.10
N MET A 318 -8.19 -47.42 2.71
CA MET A 318 -7.59 -48.64 3.26
C MET A 318 -7.46 -49.72 2.18
N GLU A 319 -6.37 -50.48 2.26
CA GLU A 319 -6.14 -51.72 1.49
C GLU A 319 -5.43 -52.74 2.40
N ASP A 320 -5.82 -54.02 2.32
CA ASP A 320 -5.18 -55.12 3.04
C ASP A 320 -4.86 -54.86 4.54
N ARG A 321 -5.83 -54.27 5.27
CA ARG A 321 -5.67 -53.94 6.70
C ARG A 321 -4.51 -52.98 7.00
N LYS A 322 -4.24 -52.08 6.06
CA LYS A 322 -3.27 -51.00 6.19
C LYS A 322 -3.91 -49.70 5.74
N ILE A 323 -3.53 -48.61 6.42
CA ILE A 323 -3.88 -47.27 5.96
C ILE A 323 -3.17 -47.00 4.63
N THR A 324 -3.92 -46.53 3.64
CA THR A 324 -3.37 -46.13 2.34
C THR A 324 -3.59 -44.64 2.11
N PHE A 325 -2.63 -43.99 1.45
CA PHE A 325 -2.72 -42.57 1.11
C PHE A 325 -3.07 -42.42 -0.36
N LEU A 326 -4.10 -41.64 -0.66
CA LEU A 326 -4.56 -41.38 -2.03
C LEU A 326 -4.44 -39.88 -2.36
N PRO A 327 -4.37 -39.50 -3.64
CA PRO A 327 -4.59 -38.11 -4.02
C PRO A 327 -5.91 -37.58 -3.44
N PHE A 328 -5.93 -36.33 -2.96
CA PHE A 328 -7.10 -35.74 -2.31
C PHE A 328 -8.41 -35.94 -3.08
N LYS A 329 -8.38 -35.76 -4.40
CA LYS A 329 -9.55 -35.93 -5.27
C LYS A 329 -10.16 -37.32 -5.18
N GLU A 330 -9.30 -38.34 -5.19
CA GLU A 330 -9.72 -39.73 -5.12
C GLU A 330 -10.26 -40.06 -3.73
N ALA A 331 -9.56 -39.64 -2.67
CA ALA A 331 -10.02 -39.78 -1.30
C ALA A 331 -11.39 -39.12 -1.07
N LYS A 332 -11.58 -37.89 -1.59
CA LYS A 332 -12.87 -37.19 -1.53
C LYS A 332 -13.97 -37.94 -2.26
N MET A 333 -13.72 -38.43 -3.48
CA MET A 333 -14.71 -39.20 -4.23
C MET A 333 -15.13 -40.47 -3.49
N LEU A 334 -14.19 -41.18 -2.85
CA LEU A 334 -14.50 -42.35 -2.03
C LEU A 334 -15.33 -41.96 -0.79
N HIS A 335 -15.00 -40.83 -0.16
CA HIS A 335 -15.70 -40.34 1.01
C HIS A 335 -17.16 -39.95 0.70
N GLU A 336 -17.39 -39.23 -0.42
CA GLU A 336 -18.74 -38.88 -0.90
C GLU A 336 -19.57 -40.12 -1.23
N ARG A 337 -18.96 -41.16 -1.79
CA ARG A 337 -19.61 -42.46 -2.02
C ARG A 337 -19.99 -43.16 -0.72
N TYR A 338 -19.10 -43.16 0.28
CA TYR A 338 -19.36 -43.75 1.59
C TYR A 338 -20.60 -43.12 2.26
N TRP A 339 -20.69 -41.79 2.24
CA TRP A 339 -21.85 -41.08 2.79
C TRP A 339 -23.07 -41.07 1.88
N ASN A 340 -22.93 -41.44 0.60
CA ASN A 340 -23.94 -41.21 -0.44
C ASN A 340 -24.48 -39.77 -0.37
N SER A 341 -23.54 -38.81 -0.29
CA SER A 341 -23.79 -37.38 -0.16
C SER A 341 -22.59 -36.62 -0.68
N SER A 342 -22.83 -35.46 -1.27
CA SER A 342 -21.79 -34.46 -1.53
C SER A 342 -21.24 -33.96 -0.19
N ILE A 343 -19.91 -33.81 -0.10
CA ILE A 343 -19.21 -33.43 1.14
C ILE A 343 -18.59 -32.04 0.98
N SER A 344 -18.87 -31.14 1.93
CA SER A 344 -18.01 -29.98 2.19
C SER A 344 -17.01 -30.32 3.30
N TYR A 345 -15.76 -29.92 3.13
CA TYR A 345 -14.76 -29.99 4.19
C TYR A 345 -14.72 -28.63 4.88
N ASP A 346 -15.36 -28.56 6.04
CA ASP A 346 -15.64 -27.30 6.73
C ASP A 346 -14.45 -26.81 7.59
N GLY A 347 -13.46 -27.68 7.82
CA GLY A 347 -12.20 -27.31 8.46
C GLY A 347 -11.41 -28.52 8.97
N VAL A 348 -10.12 -28.31 9.25
CA VAL A 348 -9.26 -29.31 9.89
C VAL A 348 -8.60 -28.73 11.14
N GLN A 349 -8.60 -29.52 12.21
CA GLN A 349 -7.82 -29.24 13.42
C GLN A 349 -6.59 -30.16 13.44
N TRP A 350 -5.46 -29.64 12.95
CA TRP A 350 -4.17 -30.34 13.00
C TRP A 350 -3.51 -30.14 14.37
N ARG A 351 -2.96 -31.20 14.98
CA ARG A 351 -1.91 -31.01 16.00
C ARG A 351 -0.59 -30.95 15.25
N THR A 352 0.04 -29.78 15.22
CA THR A 352 1.46 -29.74 14.86
C THR A 352 2.18 -28.85 15.84
N HIS A 353 3.27 -29.36 16.42
CA HIS A 353 4.13 -28.63 17.37
C HIS A 353 4.86 -27.42 16.73
N SER A 354 4.53 -27.04 15.49
CA SER A 354 5.31 -26.07 14.71
C SER A 354 4.56 -25.27 13.63
N LYS A 355 3.27 -25.49 13.36
CA LYS A 355 2.53 -24.71 12.35
C LYS A 355 1.07 -24.40 12.74
N PRO A 356 0.54 -23.23 12.32
CA PRO A 356 -0.79 -22.77 12.70
C PRO A 356 -1.93 -23.57 12.06
N PHE A 357 -3.09 -23.48 12.70
CA PHE A 357 -4.41 -23.89 12.27
C PHE A 357 -4.73 -23.30 10.91
N VAL A 358 -5.25 -24.11 10.00
CA VAL A 358 -5.88 -23.61 8.78
C VAL A 358 -7.35 -24.01 8.86
N VAL A 359 -8.18 -23.13 9.45
CA VAL A 359 -9.62 -23.14 9.17
C VAL A 359 -9.81 -22.38 7.88
N ASN A 360 -9.72 -23.12 6.79
CA ASN A 360 -10.33 -22.71 5.54
C ASN A 360 -11.43 -23.73 5.27
N ASN A 361 -12.64 -23.25 4.97
CA ASN A 361 -13.63 -24.08 4.28
C ASN A 361 -12.96 -24.49 2.96
N PHE A 362 -12.55 -25.75 2.82
CA PHE A 362 -11.80 -26.18 1.65
C PHE A 362 -12.78 -26.43 0.50
N SER A 363 -12.91 -25.45 -0.38
CA SER A 363 -13.73 -25.53 -1.58
C SER A 363 -12.93 -26.05 -2.79
N SER A 364 -11.60 -26.03 -2.73
CA SER A 364 -10.69 -26.54 -3.77
C SER A 364 -9.50 -27.36 -3.21
N GLU A 365 -8.83 -28.11 -4.09
CA GLU A 365 -7.56 -28.80 -3.80
C GLU A 365 -6.47 -27.81 -3.34
N GLU A 366 -6.44 -26.60 -3.92
CA GLU A 366 -5.47 -25.55 -3.61
C GLU A 366 -5.68 -24.92 -2.23
N GLU A 367 -6.91 -24.96 -1.69
CA GLU A 367 -7.17 -24.45 -0.35
C GLU A 367 -6.79 -25.45 0.75
N PHE A 368 -6.83 -26.75 0.44
CA PHE A 368 -6.56 -27.83 1.39
C PHE A 368 -5.05 -28.07 1.63
N TYR A 369 -4.22 -27.77 0.62
CA TYR A 369 -2.76 -27.83 0.73
C TYR A 369 -2.16 -26.52 1.19
#